data_AF-A0A925XBE7-F1
#
_entry.id   AF-A0A925XBE7-F1
#
_cell.length_a   1.000
_cell.length_b   1.000
_cell.length_c   1.000
_cell.angle_alpha   90.00
_cell.angle_beta   90.00
_cell.angle_gamma   90.00
#
_symmetry.space_group_name_H-M   'P 1'
#
loop_
_entity.id
_entity.type
_entity.pdbx_description
1 polymer ?
#
loop_
_entity_poly.entity_id
_entity_poly.type
_entity_poly.pdbx_seq_one_letter_code
_entity_poly.pdbx_strand_id
1 'polypeptide(L)'
;MLFYAGADINALSRRMATREWWESERRQFRIIASSITERELEAGAYAYQEEALQLVRRLNYVPITQLVRRLAAEFLDGNVVPPNKPGDAAQLAIATAHQIDYLLTWNYAHLANPATQLRGHQVAAKHQLRMPWLVSPETIPQTSLGQSIRRLKDE
;
A
#
# COMPACT_ATOMS: atom_id res chain seq x y z
N MET A 1 25.34 -0.70 -26.19
CA MET A 1 25.44 0.40 -25.22
C MET A 1 24.11 1.14 -25.23
N LEU A 2 23.13 0.67 -24.44
CA LEU A 2 21.75 1.15 -24.42
C LEU A 2 21.67 2.34 -23.47
N PHE A 3 21.91 3.56 -23.96
CA PHE A 3 21.65 4.76 -23.18
C PHE A 3 20.31 5.36 -23.59
N TYR A 4 19.33 5.21 -22.71
CA TYR A 4 18.14 6.05 -22.69
C TYR A 4 18.45 7.26 -21.81
N ALA A 5 18.32 8.46 -22.38
CA ALA A 5 18.58 9.75 -21.71
C ALA A 5 17.27 10.52 -21.42
N GLY A 6 16.19 9.80 -21.08
CA GLY A 6 14.92 10.38 -20.66
C GLY A 6 14.63 10.13 -19.18
N ALA A 7 13.56 10.75 -18.68
CA ALA A 7 13.02 10.47 -17.35
C ALA A 7 12.77 8.96 -17.19
N ASP A 8 13.26 8.37 -16.10
CA ASP A 8 13.21 6.92 -15.79
C ASP A 8 11.98 6.23 -16.38
N ILE A 9 12.17 5.41 -17.44
CA ILE A 9 11.09 4.69 -18.16
C ILE A 9 10.25 3.89 -17.17
N ASN A 10 10.87 3.35 -16.11
CA ASN A 10 10.16 2.60 -15.09
C ASN A 10 9.22 3.51 -14.30
N ALA A 11 9.64 4.73 -13.98
CA ALA A 11 8.79 5.70 -13.30
C ALA A 11 7.60 6.10 -14.17
N LEU A 12 7.80 6.30 -15.48
CA LEU A 12 6.71 6.57 -16.42
C LEU A 12 5.74 5.38 -16.52
N SER A 13 6.28 4.17 -16.71
CA SER A 13 5.50 2.93 -16.79
C SER A 13 4.65 2.71 -15.52
N ARG A 14 5.24 2.87 -14.32
CA ARG A 14 4.52 2.75 -13.05
C ARG A 14 3.39 3.77 -12.91
N ARG A 15 3.61 5.02 -13.37
CA ARG A 15 2.56 6.05 -13.37
C ARG A 15 1.41 5.67 -14.30
N MET A 16 1.72 5.16 -15.49
CA MET A 16 0.70 4.69 -16.43
C MET A 16 -0.09 3.52 -15.85
N ALA A 17 0.58 2.49 -15.33
CA ALA A 17 -0.07 1.33 -14.72
C ALA A 17 -0.94 1.72 -13.51
N THR A 18 -0.47 2.65 -12.66
CA THR A 18 -1.27 3.17 -11.53
C THR A 18 -2.53 3.87 -12.02
N ARG A 19 -2.41 4.68 -13.06
CA ARG A 19 -3.55 5.43 -13.64
C ARG A 19 -4.54 4.49 -14.32
N GLU A 20 -4.06 3.52 -15.08
CA GLU A 20 -4.89 2.53 -15.73
C GLU A 20 -5.71 1.75 -14.71
N TRP A 21 -5.05 1.18 -13.68
CA TRP A 21 -5.75 0.50 -12.58
C TRP A 21 -6.76 1.41 -11.88
N TRP A 22 -6.41 2.68 -11.65
CA TRP A 22 -7.30 3.63 -11.00
C TRP A 22 -8.57 3.89 -11.81
N GLU A 23 -8.47 4.00 -13.14
CA GLU A 23 -9.62 4.28 -13.99
C GLU A 23 -10.48 3.03 -14.24
N SER A 24 -9.86 1.86 -14.45
CA SER A 24 -10.56 0.64 -14.85
C SER A 24 -11.01 -0.22 -13.66
N GLU A 25 -10.18 -0.40 -12.63
CA GLU A 25 -10.38 -1.42 -11.60
C GLU A 25 -10.78 -0.86 -10.24
N ARG A 26 -10.48 0.41 -9.90
CA ARG A 26 -10.68 0.94 -8.53
C ARG A 26 -12.10 0.73 -7.97
N ARG A 27 -13.11 0.72 -8.85
CA ARG A 27 -14.53 0.60 -8.47
C ARG A 27 -14.88 -0.80 -7.94
N GLN A 28 -14.00 -1.77 -8.13
CA GLN A 28 -14.11 -3.11 -7.58
C GLN A 28 -13.64 -3.20 -6.13
N PHE A 29 -12.99 -2.15 -5.63
CA PHE A 29 -12.39 -2.11 -4.30
C PHE A 29 -12.98 -0.97 -3.46
N ARG A 30 -13.01 -1.17 -2.14
CA ARG A 30 -13.19 -0.07 -1.19
C ARG A 30 -11.83 0.57 -0.95
N ILE A 31 -11.64 1.78 -1.49
CA ILE A 31 -10.38 2.52 -1.33
C ILE A 31 -10.36 3.21 0.03
N ILE A 32 -9.29 2.98 0.78
CA ILE A 32 -9.06 3.50 2.13
C ILE A 32 -7.73 4.26 2.13
N ALA A 33 -7.68 5.35 2.87
CA ALA A 33 -6.48 6.12 3.16
C ALA A 33 -6.25 6.25 4.67
N SER A 34 -5.11 6.82 5.05
CA SER A 34 -4.80 7.15 6.44
C SER A 34 -4.15 8.53 6.51
N SER A 35 -4.15 9.12 7.70
CA SER A 35 -3.43 10.37 7.95
C SER A 35 -1.90 10.22 7.84
N ILE A 36 -1.38 9.00 7.74
CA ILE A 36 0.04 8.76 7.41
C ILE A 36 0.25 8.96 5.92
N THR A 37 -0.60 8.34 5.09
CA THR A 37 -0.56 8.47 3.62
C THR A 37 -0.68 9.93 3.20
N GLU A 38 -1.59 10.70 3.80
CA GLU A 38 -1.73 12.12 3.50
C GLU A 38 -0.45 12.90 3.84
N ARG A 39 0.10 12.72 5.06
CA ARG A 39 1.33 13.40 5.48
C ARG A 39 2.54 13.04 4.61
N GLU A 40 2.63 11.81 4.13
CA GLU A 40 3.69 11.40 3.20
C GLU A 40 3.57 12.10 1.84
N LEU A 41 2.34 12.32 1.36
CA LEU A 41 2.10 13.10 0.14
C LEU A 41 2.39 14.58 0.36
N GLU A 42 2.07 15.13 1.53
CA GLU A 42 2.39 16.52 1.91
C GLU A 42 3.91 16.76 2.03
N ALA A 43 4.66 15.78 2.51
CA ALA A 43 6.11 15.87 2.66
C ALA A 43 6.88 15.74 1.33
N GLY A 44 6.24 15.19 0.29
CA GLY A 44 6.83 15.08 -1.04
C GLY A 44 6.94 16.43 -1.76
N ALA A 45 7.78 16.51 -2.79
CA ALA A 45 7.84 17.64 -3.72
C ALA A 45 7.78 17.12 -5.16
N TYR A 46 6.63 17.28 -5.82
CA TYR A 46 6.39 16.79 -7.19
C TYR A 46 5.31 17.60 -7.90
N ALA A 47 5.35 17.60 -9.23
CA ALA A 47 4.55 18.50 -10.08
C ALA A 47 3.03 18.42 -9.90
N TYR A 48 2.50 17.32 -9.36
CA TYR A 48 1.06 17.07 -9.22
C TYR A 48 0.65 16.81 -7.76
N GLN A 49 1.34 17.45 -6.82
CA GLN A 49 1.13 17.24 -5.39
C GLN A 49 -0.26 17.69 -4.94
N GLU A 50 -0.72 18.85 -5.42
CA GLU A 50 -2.03 19.38 -5.05
C GLU A 50 -3.16 18.45 -5.48
N GLU A 51 -3.11 17.93 -6.71
CA GLU A 51 -4.09 17.01 -7.26
C GLU A 51 -4.11 15.68 -6.50
N ALA A 52 -2.93 15.17 -6.13
CA ALA A 52 -2.82 13.96 -5.31
C ALA A 52 -3.44 14.16 -3.91
N LEU A 53 -3.17 15.29 -3.27
CA LEU A 53 -3.76 15.62 -1.95
C LEU A 53 -5.29 15.80 -2.05
N GLN A 54 -5.78 16.49 -3.07
CA GLN A 54 -7.21 16.65 -3.31
C GLN A 54 -7.92 15.30 -3.52
N LEU A 55 -7.28 14.37 -4.21
CA LEU A 55 -7.79 13.02 -4.42
C LEU A 55 -7.82 12.24 -3.10
N VAL A 56 -6.72 12.22 -2.35
CA VAL A 56 -6.59 11.43 -1.12
C VAL A 56 -7.47 11.94 0.01
N ARG A 57 -7.69 13.26 0.11
CA ARG A 57 -8.61 13.87 1.09
C ARG A 57 -10.08 13.49 0.89
N ARG A 58 -10.46 12.96 -0.28
CA ARG A 58 -11.84 12.50 -0.57
C ARG A 58 -12.06 11.02 -0.24
N LEU A 59 -11.01 10.30 0.14
CA LEU A 59 -11.10 8.87 0.47
C LEU A 59 -11.56 8.65 1.91
N ASN A 60 -11.95 7.42 2.21
CA ASN A 60 -12.30 7.04 3.58
C ASN A 60 -11.03 6.88 4.41
N TYR A 61 -10.98 7.50 5.59
CA TYR A 61 -9.84 7.41 6.50
C TYR A 61 -10.08 6.37 7.57
N VAL A 62 -9.05 5.59 7.89
CA VAL A 62 -9.04 4.71 9.06
C VAL A 62 -8.26 5.32 10.23
N PRO A 63 -8.72 5.13 11.47
CA PRO A 63 -8.08 5.72 12.65
C PRO A 63 -6.77 5.00 13.02
N ILE A 64 -5.83 5.74 13.60
CA ILE A 64 -4.61 5.19 14.21
C ILE A 64 -4.92 4.77 15.64
N THR A 65 -5.23 3.49 15.83
CA THR A 65 -5.58 2.91 17.14
C THR A 65 -4.34 2.53 17.95
N GLN A 66 -4.53 2.12 19.21
CA GLN A 66 -3.45 1.57 20.02
C GLN A 66 -2.87 0.27 19.41
N LEU A 67 -3.73 -0.57 18.81
CA LEU A 67 -3.31 -1.76 18.09
C LEU A 67 -2.40 -1.42 16.90
N VAL A 68 -2.74 -0.39 16.12
CA VAL A 68 -1.88 0.11 15.02
C VAL A 68 -0.50 0.50 15.54
N ARG A 69 -0.44 1.29 16.61
CA ARG A 69 0.85 1.73 17.20
C ARG A 69 1.69 0.56 17.68
N ARG A 70 1.04 -0.43 18.31
CA ARG A 70 1.69 -1.65 18.79
C ARG A 70 2.24 -2.48 17.63
N LEU A 71 1.43 -2.75 16.60
CA LEU A 71 1.87 -3.50 15.42
C LEU A 71 3.00 -2.78 14.68
N ALA A 72 2.98 -1.45 14.58
CA ALA A 72 4.04 -0.69 13.94
C ALA A 72 5.39 -0.89 14.66
N ALA A 73 5.39 -0.87 16.00
CA ALA A 73 6.58 -1.15 16.79
C ALA A 73 7.05 -2.61 16.59
N GLU A 74 6.13 -3.58 16.68
CA GLU A 74 6.46 -5.00 16.50
C GLU A 74 6.96 -5.33 15.08
N PHE A 75 6.51 -4.62 14.04
CA PHE A 75 7.03 -4.76 12.69
C PHE A 75 8.45 -4.21 12.54
N LEU A 76 8.80 -3.13 13.25
CA LEU A 76 10.17 -2.62 13.29
C LEU A 76 11.07 -3.58 14.07
N ASP A 77 10.65 -3.99 15.26
CA ASP A 77 11.40 -4.91 16.13
C ASP A 77 11.61 -6.29 15.47
N GLY A 78 10.59 -6.75 14.75
CA GLY A 78 10.63 -8.00 13.97
C GLY A 78 11.41 -7.90 12.65
N ASN A 79 12.01 -6.75 12.33
CA ASN A 79 12.68 -6.47 11.06
C ASN A 79 11.81 -6.84 9.84
N VAL A 80 10.50 -6.60 9.93
CA VAL A 80 9.56 -6.78 8.81
C VAL A 80 9.84 -5.73 7.73
N VAL A 81 10.12 -4.50 8.17
CA VAL A 81 10.64 -3.40 7.36
C VAL A 81 11.94 -2.87 7.97
N PRO A 82 12.78 -2.15 7.21
CA PRO A 82 13.99 -1.56 7.75
C PRO A 82 13.73 -0.61 8.94
N PRO A 83 14.57 -0.59 9.99
CA PRO A 83 14.37 0.27 11.17
C PRO A 83 14.29 1.77 10.87
N ASN A 84 14.91 2.21 9.77
CA ASN A 84 14.88 3.60 9.31
C ASN A 84 13.67 3.94 8.42
N LYS A 85 12.67 3.04 8.32
CA LYS A 85 11.43 3.22 7.55
C LYS A 85 10.19 3.10 8.43
N PRO A 86 10.01 4.00 9.43
CA PRO A 86 8.84 3.95 10.30
C PRO A 86 7.51 4.22 9.57
N GLY A 87 7.53 4.94 8.44
CA GLY A 87 6.35 5.13 7.59
C GLY A 87 5.84 3.82 6.98
N ASP A 88 6.73 3.01 6.40
CA ASP A 88 6.43 1.68 5.86
C ASP A 88 5.83 0.76 6.94
N ALA A 89 6.42 0.76 8.14
CA ALA A 89 5.91 -0.01 9.29
C ALA A 89 4.49 0.43 9.68
N ALA A 90 4.26 1.74 9.71
CA ALA A 90 2.98 2.29 10.12
C ALA A 90 1.87 2.06 9.09
N GLN A 91 2.16 2.19 7.80
CA GLN A 91 1.21 1.82 6.74
C GLN A 91 0.83 0.34 6.81
N LEU A 92 1.83 -0.54 6.99
CA LEU A 92 1.60 -1.97 7.12
C LEU A 92 0.78 -2.32 8.38
N ALA A 93 1.06 -1.65 9.49
CA ALA A 93 0.33 -1.79 10.75
C ALA A 93 -1.12 -1.33 10.63
N ILE A 94 -1.37 -0.23 9.93
CA ILE A 94 -2.73 0.25 9.65
C ILE A 94 -3.49 -0.81 8.85
N ALA A 95 -2.91 -1.28 7.75
CA ALA A 95 -3.55 -2.26 6.89
C ALA A 95 -3.82 -3.59 7.63
N THR A 96 -2.89 -4.02 8.46
CA THR A 96 -3.04 -5.24 9.28
C THR A 96 -4.11 -5.08 10.37
N ALA A 97 -4.07 -3.99 11.15
CA ALA A 97 -5.01 -3.76 12.25
C ALA A 97 -6.46 -3.62 11.77
N HIS A 98 -6.65 -3.00 10.61
CA HIS A 98 -7.97 -2.80 10.00
C HIS A 98 -8.40 -3.94 9.06
N GLN A 99 -7.66 -5.05 9.04
CA GLN A 99 -7.94 -6.23 8.21
C GLN A 99 -8.16 -5.88 6.72
N ILE A 100 -7.35 -4.96 6.21
CA ILE A 100 -7.34 -4.60 4.79
C ILE A 100 -6.77 -5.77 4.00
N ASP A 101 -7.43 -6.16 2.91
CA ASP A 101 -7.00 -7.33 2.13
C ASP A 101 -5.74 -7.06 1.29
N TYR A 102 -5.59 -5.84 0.77
CA TYR A 102 -4.51 -5.46 -0.13
C TYR A 102 -3.90 -4.11 0.27
N LEU A 103 -2.57 -4.05 0.39
CA LEU A 103 -1.81 -2.81 0.45
C LEU A 103 -1.13 -2.59 -0.90
N LEU A 104 -1.63 -1.62 -1.65
CA LEU A 104 -1.14 -1.29 -2.98
C LEU A 104 0.15 -0.46 -2.90
N THR A 105 1.26 -0.97 -3.44
CA THR A 105 2.57 -0.32 -3.34
C THR A 105 3.50 -0.65 -4.51
N TRP A 106 4.35 0.31 -4.87
CA TRP A 106 5.50 0.11 -5.76
C TRP A 106 6.82 -0.11 -4.99
N ASN A 107 6.79 -0.09 -3.65
CA ASN A 107 7.97 -0.27 -2.81
C ASN A 107 8.34 -1.76 -2.72
N TYR A 108 8.91 -2.30 -3.80
CA TYR A 108 9.40 -3.68 -3.83
C TYR A 108 10.61 -3.90 -2.90
N ALA A 109 11.39 -2.86 -2.63
CA ALA A 109 12.61 -2.97 -1.83
C ALA A 109 12.33 -3.24 -0.35
N HIS A 110 11.25 -2.66 0.20
CA HIS A 110 10.99 -2.70 1.65
C HIS A 110 9.62 -3.24 2.02
N LEU A 111 8.65 -3.24 1.11
CA LEU A 111 7.30 -3.73 1.36
C LEU A 111 6.99 -4.99 0.56
N ALA A 112 6.81 -4.88 -0.76
CA ALA A 112 6.24 -5.95 -1.58
C ALA A 112 7.15 -7.17 -1.84
N ASN A 113 8.28 -7.31 -1.13
CA ASN A 113 9.14 -8.49 -1.26
C ASN A 113 8.63 -9.68 -0.41
N PRO A 114 8.89 -10.93 -0.84
CA PRO A 114 8.44 -12.13 -0.12
C PRO A 114 8.95 -12.24 1.32
N ALA A 115 10.14 -11.73 1.63
CA ALA A 115 10.71 -11.82 2.97
C ALA A 115 9.94 -10.92 3.97
N THR A 116 9.59 -9.69 3.55
CA THR A 116 8.72 -8.80 4.32
C THR A 116 7.34 -9.41 4.51
N GLN A 117 6.74 -9.99 3.47
CA GLN A 117 5.44 -10.67 3.60
C GLN A 117 5.51 -11.82 4.61
N LEU A 118 6.50 -12.71 4.50
CA LEU A 118 6.66 -13.83 5.42
C LEU A 118 6.79 -13.38 6.89
N ARG A 119 7.69 -12.42 7.17
CA ARG A 119 7.91 -11.91 8.54
C ARG A 119 6.69 -11.16 9.06
N GLY A 120 6.04 -10.36 8.22
CA GLY A 120 4.83 -9.64 8.58
C GLY A 120 3.69 -10.58 8.94
N HIS A 121 3.49 -11.67 8.19
CA HIS A 121 2.52 -12.72 8.53
C HIS A 121 2.81 -13.35 9.90
N GLN A 122 4.08 -13.61 10.23
CA GLN A 122 4.47 -14.17 11.52
C GLN A 122 4.15 -13.22 12.68
N VAL A 123 4.35 -11.90 12.50
CA VAL A 123 3.99 -10.91 13.52
C VAL A 123 2.47 -10.78 13.64
N ALA A 124 1.75 -10.64 12.52
CA ALA A 124 0.29 -10.52 12.52
C ALA A 124 -0.41 -11.73 13.18
N ALA A 125 0.10 -12.94 12.94
CA ALA A 125 -0.44 -14.18 13.51
C ALA A 125 -0.41 -14.21 15.05
N LYS A 126 0.55 -13.52 15.69
CA LYS A 126 0.62 -13.40 17.16
C LYS A 126 -0.60 -12.68 17.75
N HIS A 127 -1.26 -11.85 16.94
CA HIS A 127 -2.47 -11.09 17.29
C HIS A 127 -3.74 -11.71 16.69
N GLN A 128 -3.66 -12.93 16.13
CA GLN A 128 -4.77 -13.58 15.41
C GLN A 128 -5.29 -12.73 14.23
N LEU A 129 -4.42 -11.91 13.65
CA LEU A 129 -4.73 -11.06 12.51
C LEU A 129 -4.12 -11.62 11.22
N ARG A 130 -4.74 -11.28 10.10
CA ARG A 130 -4.15 -11.46 8.78
C ARG A 130 -3.38 -10.22 8.36
N MET A 131 -2.20 -10.43 7.78
CA MET A 131 -1.46 -9.38 7.08
C MET A 131 -2.11 -9.14 5.71
N PRO A 132 -2.17 -7.88 5.23
CA PRO A 132 -2.58 -7.59 3.85
C PRO A 132 -1.64 -8.23 2.84
N TRP A 133 -2.16 -8.59 1.67
CA TRP A 133 -1.32 -8.87 0.51
C TRP A 133 -0.64 -7.59 0.04
N LEU A 134 0.68 -7.66 -0.14
CA LEU A 134 1.47 -6.52 -0.63
C LEU A 134 1.59 -6.64 -2.15
N VAL A 135 0.82 -5.81 -2.86
CA VAL A 135 0.63 -5.93 -4.30
C VAL A 135 0.93 -4.61 -5.01
N SER A 136 1.36 -4.69 -6.25
CA SER A 136 1.44 -3.57 -7.17
C SER A 136 0.15 -3.43 -7.99
N PRO A 137 -0.06 -2.30 -8.68
CA PRO A 137 -1.16 -2.16 -9.64
C PRO A 137 -1.22 -3.27 -10.69
N GLU A 138 -0.09 -3.88 -11.02
CA GLU A 138 0.01 -4.96 -12.00
C GLU A 138 -0.37 -6.33 -11.43
N THR A 139 -0.30 -6.52 -10.11
CA THR A 139 -0.43 -7.83 -9.46
C THR A 139 -1.66 -7.97 -8.58
N ILE A 140 -2.30 -6.85 -8.22
CA ILE A 140 -3.62 -6.87 -7.59
C ILE A 140 -4.65 -7.49 -8.55
N PRO A 141 -5.69 -8.21 -8.06
CA PRO A 141 -6.70 -8.78 -8.94
C PRO A 141 -7.39 -7.75 -9.86
N GLN A 142 -7.58 -8.11 -11.13
CA GLN A 142 -8.16 -7.22 -12.15
C GLN A 142 -9.26 -7.91 -12.94
N THR A 143 -10.41 -7.25 -13.05
CA THR A 143 -11.56 -7.75 -13.83
C THR A 143 -11.30 -7.70 -15.34
N SER A 144 -10.52 -6.74 -15.82
CA SER A 144 -10.06 -6.66 -17.22
C SER A 144 -9.26 -7.89 -17.67
N LEU A 145 -8.62 -8.60 -16.74
CA LEU A 145 -7.92 -9.86 -17.00
C LEU A 145 -8.83 -11.11 -16.85
N GLY A 146 -10.14 -10.92 -16.71
CA GLY A 146 -11.11 -11.99 -16.50
C GLY A 146 -11.09 -12.60 -15.10
N GLN A 147 -10.42 -11.96 -14.13
CA GLN A 147 -10.32 -12.46 -12.76
C GLN A 147 -11.57 -12.08 -11.95
N SER A 148 -12.01 -12.99 -11.08
CA SER A 148 -13.13 -12.74 -10.18
C SER A 148 -12.65 -12.04 -8.92
N ILE A 149 -13.15 -10.81 -8.69
CA ILE A 149 -12.93 -10.07 -7.45
C ILE A 149 -14.13 -10.34 -6.54
N ARG A 150 -13.98 -11.29 -5.61
CA ARG A 150 -15.03 -11.61 -4.64
C ARG A 150 -15.11 -10.49 -3.60
N ARG A 151 -16.26 -9.85 -3.53
CA ARG A 151 -16.60 -8.95 -2.42
C ARG A 151 -17.07 -9.83 -1.27
N LEU A 152 -16.43 -9.73 -0.11
CA LEU A 152 -17.06 -10.20 1.12
C LEU A 152 -18.38 -9.41 1.24
N LYS A 153 -19.51 -10.11 1.34
CA LYS A 153 -20.77 -9.43 1.66
C LYS A 153 -20.54 -8.74 3.00
N ASP A 154 -20.87 -7.46 3.09
CA ASP A 154 -20.90 -6.76 4.37
C ASP A 154 -21.80 -7.59 5.32
N GLU A 155 -21.20 -8.16 6.37
CA GLU A 155 -21.92 -8.82 7.48
C GLU A 155 -22.58 -7.79 8.39
#